data_AF-A0A6N3X6B9-F1
#
_entry.id   AF-A0A6N3X6B9-F1
#
_cell.length_a   1.000
_cell.length_b   1.000
_cell.length_c   1.000
_cell.angle_alpha   90.00
_cell.angle_beta   90.00
_cell.angle_gamma   90.00
#
_symmetry.space_group_name_H-M   'P 1'
#
loop_
_entity.id
_entity.type
_entity.pdbx_description
1 polymer ?
#
loop_
_entity_poly.entity_id
_entity_poly.type
_entity_poly.pdbx_seq_one_letter_code
_entity_poly.pdbx_strand_id
1 'polypeptide(L)'
;MLKGNGLVISDRLLRSWLRCPRKAWQDLHGNPTQRAWHPQQAIRLGQEQRCLSRYGLRHGLVMARGTTEAVRGAAAVRGLRLLAQAGRFQLRGRVPLLLRCDNAKSRLGPWSYVPLLVRTGRFINREQRLGLAFLGRLLQDFQGQCPPYGLVLGADEACQQVSLDPLQPQLDALLEEMAIGLSQSQAPELIAERKRCAICSWRRPCNAHAAASGHLGDVSGVGTGRRRQLIQLQIHTIAELAQSDPSWLGKALARQGHPSQTDHHNALATALVLQARSQQSQQAQRRTNPATFSAQSSLTARLHQAPGVLLYDIEADPDVRENYLHGFLVWTRQDPGAPLDLTANPTGTSPRHHPILCLPHHGDGRCWQRIHRLLSRFPGWPLLHYGETERVELLRLAHQVGASTASREELKQRLVDVHQLVRQQWVLPLSSYGLKSVATWLGFRWRQPNAEGARAVLWWRHWRRHGNRDDLRRILDYNYDDCQATRIVAAWLLAREQTS
;
A
#
# COMPACT_ATOMS: atom_id res chain seq x y z
N MET A 1 12.55 -27.34 -26.44
CA MET A 1 12.66 -28.77 -26.08
C MET A 1 12.05 -29.00 -24.70
N LEU A 2 10.78 -29.39 -24.66
CA LEU A 2 10.06 -29.79 -23.45
C LEU A 2 10.21 -31.30 -23.29
N LYS A 3 11.22 -31.76 -22.55
CA LYS A 3 11.35 -33.17 -22.14
C LYS A 3 11.06 -33.27 -20.64
N GLY A 4 9.89 -33.81 -20.30
CA GLY A 4 9.79 -34.82 -19.25
C GLY A 4 9.27 -34.47 -17.85
N ASN A 5 9.01 -33.22 -17.47
CA ASN A 5 8.44 -32.93 -16.14
C ASN A 5 7.24 -31.98 -16.25
N GLY A 6 6.08 -32.39 -15.71
CA GLY A 6 4.86 -31.58 -15.68
C GLY A 6 5.06 -30.23 -14.98
N LEU A 7 4.13 -29.30 -15.21
CA LEU A 7 4.19 -27.95 -14.63
C LEU A 7 4.29 -28.01 -13.10
N VAL A 8 5.31 -27.34 -12.53
CA VAL A 8 5.51 -27.27 -11.08
C VAL A 8 4.80 -26.04 -10.51
N ILE A 9 3.66 -26.26 -9.85
CA ILE A 9 2.88 -25.20 -9.21
C ILE A 9 3.31 -25.07 -7.75
N SER A 10 3.77 -23.88 -7.36
CA SER A 10 4.17 -23.61 -5.97
C SER A 10 3.11 -22.85 -5.17
N ASP A 11 3.14 -22.96 -3.84
CA ASP A 11 2.35 -22.12 -2.93
C ASP A 11 2.56 -20.62 -3.20
N ARG A 12 3.79 -20.22 -3.58
CA ARG A 12 4.10 -18.85 -4.02
C ARG A 12 3.40 -18.50 -5.32
N LEU A 13 3.43 -19.37 -6.33
CA LEU A 13 2.74 -19.13 -7.62
C LEU A 13 1.22 -19.05 -7.43
N LEU A 14 0.64 -19.92 -6.60
CA LEU A 14 -0.78 -19.88 -6.24
C LEU A 14 -1.16 -18.51 -5.62
N ARG A 15 -0.41 -18.06 -4.61
CA ARG A 15 -0.63 -16.74 -4.00
C ARG A 15 -0.45 -15.59 -4.99
N SER A 16 0.51 -15.71 -5.93
CA SER A 16 0.69 -14.73 -7.00
C SER A 16 -0.52 -14.71 -7.94
N TRP A 17 -1.02 -15.87 -8.35
CA TRP A 17 -2.13 -16.01 -9.28
C TRP A 17 -3.42 -15.44 -8.70
N LEU A 18 -3.74 -15.83 -7.46
CA LEU A 18 -4.89 -15.32 -6.70
C LEU A 18 -4.87 -13.80 -6.51
N ARG A 19 -3.70 -13.15 -6.66
CA ARG A 19 -3.57 -11.69 -6.66
C ARG A 19 -3.62 -11.09 -8.06
N CYS A 20 -2.92 -11.70 -9.00
CA CYS A 20 -2.74 -11.24 -10.37
C CYS A 20 -2.15 -12.37 -11.23
N PRO A 21 -2.90 -12.92 -12.20
CA PRO A 21 -2.39 -13.93 -13.14
C PRO A 21 -1.10 -13.51 -13.84
N ARG A 22 -1.02 -12.24 -14.30
CA ARG A 22 0.19 -11.68 -14.91
C ARG A 22 1.40 -11.75 -13.98
N LYS A 23 1.22 -11.49 -12.67
CA LYS A 23 2.30 -11.61 -11.68
C LYS A 23 2.79 -13.05 -11.56
N ALA A 24 1.90 -14.03 -11.55
CA ALA A 24 2.28 -15.44 -11.48
C ALA A 24 3.03 -15.88 -12.74
N TRP A 25 2.56 -15.46 -13.91
CA TRP A 25 3.26 -15.68 -15.17
C TRP A 25 4.66 -15.05 -15.15
N GLN A 26 4.79 -13.80 -14.70
CA GLN A 26 6.09 -13.13 -14.57
C GLN A 26 6.98 -13.81 -13.51
N ASP A 27 6.41 -14.32 -12.43
CA ASP A 27 7.16 -15.07 -11.42
C ASP A 27 7.80 -16.35 -12.00
N LEU A 28 7.20 -16.94 -13.03
CA LEU A 28 7.66 -18.12 -13.75
C LEU A 28 8.59 -17.81 -14.93
N HIS A 29 8.21 -16.86 -15.79
CA HIS A 29 8.84 -16.61 -17.10
C HIS A 29 9.62 -15.29 -17.18
N GLY A 30 9.32 -14.33 -16.30
CA GLY A 30 9.89 -12.99 -16.37
C GLY A 30 11.37 -12.95 -15.96
N ASN A 31 12.13 -12.03 -16.54
CA ASN A 31 13.53 -11.79 -16.18
C ASN A 31 13.65 -11.34 -14.70
N PRO A 32 14.30 -12.12 -13.81
CA PRO A 32 14.41 -11.80 -12.39
C PRO A 32 15.03 -10.44 -12.07
N THR A 33 15.88 -9.90 -12.95
CA THR A 33 16.54 -8.58 -12.77
C THR A 33 15.55 -7.41 -12.82
N GLN A 34 14.39 -7.60 -13.46
CA GLN A 34 13.34 -6.59 -13.53
C GLN A 34 12.48 -6.53 -12.25
N ARG A 35 12.69 -7.46 -11.30
CA ARG A 35 11.99 -7.46 -10.02
C ARG A 35 12.52 -6.35 -9.13
N ALA A 36 11.63 -5.48 -8.69
CA ALA A 36 11.91 -4.57 -7.59
C ALA A 36 11.71 -5.31 -6.25
N TRP A 37 12.69 -5.19 -5.36
CA TRP A 37 12.50 -5.57 -3.96
C TRP A 37 11.55 -4.57 -3.28
N HIS A 38 10.64 -5.06 -2.44
CA HIS A 38 9.72 -4.22 -1.69
C HIS A 38 9.73 -4.61 -0.20
N PRO A 39 9.86 -3.63 0.72
CA PRO A 39 10.02 -3.86 2.17
C PRO A 39 8.86 -4.63 2.82
N GLN A 40 7.64 -4.48 2.29
CA GLN A 40 6.45 -5.16 2.82
C GLN A 40 6.62 -6.69 2.90
N GLN A 41 7.40 -7.30 2.02
CA GLN A 41 7.66 -8.74 2.08
C GLN A 41 8.47 -9.11 3.32
N ALA A 42 9.52 -8.33 3.64
CA ALA A 42 10.33 -8.54 4.83
C ALA A 42 9.52 -8.27 6.11
N ILE A 43 8.70 -7.21 6.12
CA ILE A 43 7.78 -6.90 7.22
C ILE A 43 6.86 -8.09 7.51
N ARG A 44 6.24 -8.64 6.47
CA ARG A 44 5.30 -9.76 6.57
C ARG A 44 5.96 -11.02 7.10
N LEU A 45 7.13 -11.40 6.57
CA LEU A 45 7.88 -12.57 7.02
C LEU A 45 8.30 -12.42 8.49
N GLY A 46 8.75 -11.22 8.87
CA GLY A 46 9.07 -10.92 10.27
C GLY A 46 7.86 -11.01 11.19
N GLN A 47 6.67 -10.60 10.73
CA GLN A 47 5.42 -10.75 11.48
C GLN A 47 5.02 -12.22 11.63
N GLU A 48 5.04 -13.01 10.54
CA GLU A 48 4.79 -14.45 10.57
C GLU A 48 5.69 -15.13 11.62
N GLN A 49 6.99 -14.87 11.56
CA GLN A 49 7.95 -15.48 12.50
C GLN A 49 7.66 -15.10 13.96
N ARG A 50 7.30 -13.85 14.24
CA ARG A 50 6.95 -13.41 15.60
C ARG A 50 5.67 -14.07 16.11
N CYS A 51 4.62 -14.12 15.29
CA CYS A 51 3.36 -14.76 15.65
C CYS A 51 3.57 -16.25 15.96
N LEU A 52 4.29 -16.97 15.10
CA LEU A 52 4.57 -18.40 15.31
C LEU A 52 5.45 -18.64 16.55
N SER A 53 6.43 -17.77 16.82
CA SER A 53 7.29 -17.92 18.00
C SER A 53 6.52 -17.66 19.30
N ARG A 54 5.65 -16.64 19.33
CA ARG A 54 4.76 -16.37 20.48
C ARG A 54 3.79 -17.52 20.72
N TYR A 55 3.16 -18.01 19.66
CA TYR A 55 2.28 -19.16 19.72
C TYR A 55 2.99 -20.39 20.31
N GLY A 56 4.21 -20.68 19.84
CA GLY A 56 5.00 -21.79 20.38
C GLY A 56 5.29 -21.67 21.87
N LEU A 57 5.79 -20.51 22.30
CA LEU A 57 6.10 -20.25 23.70
C LEU A 57 4.86 -20.41 24.59
N ARG A 58 3.72 -19.82 24.19
CA ARG A 58 2.47 -19.86 24.97
C ARG A 58 1.90 -21.26 25.13
N HIS A 59 2.09 -22.12 24.13
CA HIS A 59 1.59 -23.50 24.13
C HIS A 59 2.66 -24.53 24.55
N GLY A 60 3.83 -24.11 25.04
CA GLY A 60 4.91 -25.02 25.44
C GLY A 60 5.47 -25.87 24.29
N LEU A 61 5.35 -25.41 23.05
CA LEU A 61 5.73 -26.16 21.86
C LEU A 61 7.20 -25.94 21.49
N VAL A 62 7.94 -27.03 21.35
CA VAL A 62 9.27 -27.01 20.74
C VAL A 62 9.12 -26.92 19.22
N MET A 63 9.55 -25.81 18.64
CA MET A 63 9.43 -25.51 17.20
C MET A 63 10.50 -26.24 16.38
N ALA A 64 10.31 -27.55 16.19
CA ALA A 64 11.19 -28.42 15.42
C ALA A 64 11.25 -28.03 13.93
N ARG A 65 12.22 -28.60 13.21
CA ARG A 65 12.44 -28.32 11.78
C ARG A 65 12.85 -29.59 11.04
N GLY A 66 12.44 -29.66 9.78
CA GLY A 66 12.83 -30.74 8.88
C GLY A 66 11.91 -31.95 8.94
N THR A 67 12.04 -32.81 7.93
CA THR A 67 11.16 -33.97 7.72
C THR A 67 11.37 -35.04 8.77
N THR A 68 12.61 -35.27 9.21
CA THR A 68 12.95 -36.27 10.23
C THR A 68 12.18 -36.04 11.54
N GLU A 69 12.12 -34.80 12.00
CA GLU A 69 11.38 -34.44 13.21
C GLU A 69 9.86 -34.62 13.03
N ALA A 70 9.34 -34.34 11.83
CA ALA A 70 7.93 -34.60 11.53
C ALA A 70 7.59 -36.10 11.60
N VAL A 71 8.47 -36.95 11.04
CA VAL A 71 8.34 -38.43 11.08
C VAL A 71 8.52 -38.99 12.49
N ARG A 72 9.27 -38.31 13.37
CA ARG A 72 9.39 -38.65 14.80
C ARG A 72 8.19 -38.18 15.64
N GLY A 73 7.24 -37.46 15.04
CA GLY A 73 6.05 -36.97 15.74
C GLY A 73 6.28 -35.74 16.59
N ALA A 74 7.21 -34.85 16.20
CA ALA A 74 7.37 -33.56 16.87
C ALA A 74 6.04 -32.80 16.93
N ALA A 75 5.68 -32.25 18.09
CA ALA A 75 4.39 -31.57 18.29
C ALA A 75 4.17 -30.39 17.33
N ALA A 76 5.25 -29.71 16.93
CA ALA A 76 5.23 -28.56 16.05
C ALA A 76 6.43 -28.56 15.09
N VAL A 77 6.18 -28.51 13.78
CA VAL A 77 7.24 -28.50 12.75
C VAL A 77 7.15 -27.26 11.88
N ARG A 78 8.17 -26.41 11.95
CA ARG A 78 8.18 -25.10 11.29
C ARG A 78 8.88 -25.14 9.93
N GLY A 79 8.22 -24.55 8.93
CA GLY A 79 8.82 -24.27 7.63
C GLY A 79 9.12 -25.50 6.77
N LEU A 80 8.41 -26.61 7.00
CA LEU A 80 8.60 -27.85 6.24
C LEU A 80 8.29 -27.61 4.76
N ARG A 81 9.15 -28.11 3.86
CA ARG A 81 8.91 -28.07 2.42
C ARG A 81 8.43 -29.43 1.95
N LEU A 82 7.31 -29.43 1.24
CA LEU A 82 6.66 -30.64 0.75
C LEU A 82 6.49 -30.59 -0.76
N LEU A 83 6.44 -31.77 -1.36
CA LEU A 83 6.11 -32.02 -2.75
C LEU A 83 4.90 -32.95 -2.78
N ALA A 84 4.02 -32.78 -3.77
CA ALA A 84 2.94 -33.71 -4.05
C ALA A 84 2.72 -33.84 -5.55
N GLN A 85 2.20 -34.98 -5.98
CA GLN A 85 1.73 -35.19 -7.34
C GLN A 85 0.22 -34.95 -7.38
N ALA A 86 -0.24 -34.04 -8.25
CA ALA A 86 -1.67 -33.75 -8.42
C ALA A 86 -2.04 -33.88 -9.90
N GLY A 87 -2.48 -35.08 -10.29
CA GLY A 87 -2.74 -35.40 -11.70
C GLY A 87 -1.51 -35.17 -12.57
N ARG A 88 -1.61 -34.25 -13.54
CA ARG A 88 -0.52 -33.87 -14.44
C ARG A 88 0.45 -32.81 -13.90
N PHE A 89 0.24 -32.35 -12.65
CA PHE A 89 1.02 -31.30 -12.02
C PHE A 89 1.90 -31.84 -10.89
N GLN A 90 3.03 -31.20 -10.69
CA GLN A 90 3.77 -31.33 -9.44
C GLN A 90 3.48 -30.11 -8.57
N LEU A 91 3.03 -30.33 -7.33
CA LEU A 91 2.83 -29.28 -6.35
C LEU A 91 4.05 -29.17 -5.46
N ARG A 92 4.43 -27.94 -5.09
CA ARG A 92 5.46 -27.69 -4.07
C ARG A 92 5.07 -26.58 -3.12
N GLY A 93 5.43 -26.68 -1.86
CA GLY A 93 5.14 -25.59 -0.94
C GLY A 93 5.93 -25.65 0.36
N ARG A 94 6.07 -24.48 0.99
CA ARG A 94 6.55 -24.37 2.36
C ARG A 94 5.36 -24.22 3.30
N VAL A 95 5.16 -25.19 4.18
CA VAL A 95 4.18 -25.08 5.27
C VAL A 95 4.79 -24.21 6.37
N PRO A 96 4.19 -23.06 6.77
CA PRO A 96 4.76 -22.20 7.81
C PRO A 96 4.90 -22.92 9.14
N LEU A 97 3.84 -23.62 9.57
CA LEU A 97 3.84 -24.45 10.77
C LEU A 97 2.91 -25.66 10.56
N LEU A 98 3.36 -26.83 10.98
CA LEU A 98 2.53 -28.03 11.14
C LEU A 98 2.32 -28.27 12.63
N LEU A 99 1.09 -28.63 13.00
CA LEU A 99 0.72 -29.03 14.36
C LEU A 99 0.26 -30.49 14.37
N ARG A 100 0.79 -31.25 15.32
CA ARG A 100 0.47 -32.67 15.50
C ARG A 100 -0.95 -32.83 16.06
N CYS A 101 -1.67 -33.82 15.54
CA CYS A 101 -2.98 -34.25 16.01
C CYS A 101 -2.93 -35.74 16.36
N ASP A 102 -3.10 -36.06 17.65
CA ASP A 102 -3.02 -37.44 18.16
C ASP A 102 -4.31 -38.25 17.99
N ASN A 103 -5.42 -37.58 17.67
CA ASN A 103 -6.73 -38.21 17.47
C ASN A 103 -6.96 -38.72 16.03
N ALA A 104 -5.95 -38.68 15.16
CA ALA A 104 -6.05 -39.13 13.79
C ALA A 104 -4.76 -39.83 13.35
N LYS A 105 -4.86 -41.12 13.02
CA LYS A 105 -3.74 -41.93 12.51
C LYS A 105 -3.38 -41.50 11.09
N SER A 106 -2.11 -41.65 10.70
CA SER A 106 -1.63 -41.38 9.34
C SER A 106 -0.50 -42.33 8.95
N ARG A 107 0.04 -42.20 7.74
CA ARG A 107 1.26 -42.93 7.30
C ARG A 107 2.48 -42.66 8.19
N LEU A 108 2.46 -41.55 8.95
CA LEU A 108 3.55 -41.19 9.87
C LEU A 108 3.45 -41.91 11.22
N GLY A 109 2.35 -42.62 11.50
CA GLY A 109 2.14 -43.36 12.74
C GLY A 109 0.80 -43.00 13.42
N PRO A 110 0.72 -43.04 14.77
CA PRO A 110 -0.53 -42.81 15.50
C PRO A 110 -1.02 -41.36 15.50
N TRP A 111 -0.32 -40.44 14.82
CA TRP A 111 -0.70 -39.04 14.69
C TRP A 111 -0.79 -38.60 13.22
N SER A 112 -1.34 -37.41 13.01
CA SER A 112 -1.35 -36.69 11.73
C SER A 112 -0.94 -35.24 11.95
N TYR A 113 -0.78 -34.46 10.88
CA TYR A 113 -0.54 -33.02 10.96
C TYR A 113 -1.63 -32.21 10.29
N VAL A 114 -1.88 -31.04 10.85
CA VAL A 114 -2.68 -29.96 10.24
C VAL A 114 -1.79 -28.74 9.95
N PRO A 115 -2.01 -28.03 8.83
CA PRO A 115 -1.25 -26.84 8.50
C PRO A 115 -1.79 -25.60 9.22
N LEU A 116 -0.88 -24.75 9.70
CA LEU A 116 -1.19 -23.44 10.28
C LEU A 116 -0.56 -22.31 9.45
N LEU A 117 -1.38 -21.32 9.10
CA LEU A 117 -0.98 -20.06 8.46
C LEU A 117 -1.10 -18.87 9.41
N VAL A 118 -0.27 -17.86 9.24
CA VAL A 118 -0.44 -16.56 9.93
C VAL A 118 -1.27 -15.60 9.08
N ARG A 119 -2.28 -14.98 9.70
CA ARG A 119 -3.14 -13.97 9.09
C ARG A 119 -2.55 -12.58 9.27
N THR A 120 -2.33 -11.89 8.14
CA THR A 120 -1.83 -10.51 8.12
C THR A 120 -2.95 -9.47 7.97
N GLY A 121 -4.21 -9.89 7.84
CA GLY A 121 -5.37 -9.01 7.68
C GLY A 121 -6.44 -9.25 8.74
N ARG A 122 -7.57 -8.54 8.65
CA ARG A 122 -8.67 -8.65 9.63
C ARG A 122 -9.49 -9.93 9.48
N PHE A 123 -9.68 -10.40 8.26
CA PHE A 123 -10.54 -11.55 7.94
C PHE A 123 -9.76 -12.63 7.19
N ILE A 124 -10.22 -13.88 7.30
CA ILE A 124 -9.70 -14.98 6.49
C ILE A 124 -10.20 -14.80 5.06
N ASN A 125 -9.28 -14.55 4.12
CA ASN A 125 -9.63 -14.28 2.73
C ASN A 125 -9.45 -15.53 1.83
N ARG A 126 -9.88 -15.42 0.56
CA ARG A 126 -9.74 -16.49 -0.45
C ARG A 126 -8.30 -16.97 -0.63
N GLU A 127 -7.30 -16.07 -0.55
CA GLU A 127 -5.88 -16.43 -0.65
C GLU A 127 -5.45 -17.38 0.47
N GLN A 128 -5.94 -17.16 1.70
CA GLN A 128 -5.63 -18.00 2.85
C GLN A 128 -6.40 -19.32 2.84
N ARG A 129 -7.69 -19.28 2.48
CA ARG A 129 -8.53 -20.48 2.36
C ARG A 129 -7.96 -21.46 1.34
N LEU A 130 -7.76 -21.00 0.10
CA LEU A 130 -7.18 -21.84 -0.95
C LEU A 130 -5.70 -22.15 -0.70
N GLY A 131 -4.97 -21.27 -0.02
CA GLY A 131 -3.63 -21.56 0.47
C GLY A 131 -3.60 -22.74 1.45
N LEU A 132 -4.54 -22.81 2.40
CA LEU A 132 -4.66 -23.97 3.30
C LEU A 132 -5.07 -25.24 2.56
N ALA A 133 -6.03 -25.17 1.63
CA ALA A 133 -6.42 -26.32 0.82
C ALA A 133 -5.22 -26.88 0.03
N PHE A 134 -4.40 -26.00 -0.55
CA PHE A 134 -3.16 -26.37 -1.23
C PHE A 134 -2.15 -27.04 -0.31
N LEU A 135 -1.95 -26.53 0.90
CA LEU A 135 -1.09 -27.17 1.91
C LEU A 135 -1.67 -28.51 2.38
N GLY A 136 -3.00 -28.65 2.46
CA GLY A 136 -3.67 -29.91 2.74
C GLY A 136 -3.38 -30.97 1.68
N ARG A 137 -3.39 -30.60 0.39
CA ARG A 137 -3.00 -31.49 -0.71
C ARG A 137 -1.53 -31.92 -0.63
N LEU A 138 -0.64 -31.00 -0.28
CA LEU A 138 0.78 -31.35 -0.02
C LEU A 138 0.92 -32.32 1.15
N LEU A 139 0.11 -32.17 2.19
CA LEU A 139 0.10 -33.07 3.34
C LEU A 139 -0.50 -34.43 3.01
N GLN A 140 -1.48 -34.50 2.11
CA GLN A 140 -2.08 -35.76 1.68
C GLN A 140 -1.03 -36.75 1.18
N ASP A 141 -0.09 -36.31 0.33
CA ASP A 141 0.99 -37.18 -0.15
C ASP A 141 2.02 -37.49 0.94
N PHE A 142 2.30 -36.52 1.83
CA PHE A 142 3.27 -36.67 2.91
C PHE A 142 2.82 -37.65 3.99
N GLN A 143 1.56 -37.57 4.43
CA GLN A 143 1.03 -38.35 5.56
C GLN A 143 -0.05 -39.37 5.14
N GLY A 144 -0.37 -39.47 3.85
CA GLY A 144 -1.33 -40.44 3.30
C GLY A 144 -2.79 -39.98 3.29
N GLN A 145 -3.14 -38.87 3.93
CA GLN A 145 -4.51 -38.35 3.96
C GLN A 145 -4.54 -36.82 4.02
N CYS A 146 -5.51 -36.22 3.33
CA CYS A 146 -5.74 -34.78 3.43
C CYS A 146 -6.30 -34.44 4.82
N PRO A 147 -5.74 -33.45 5.53
CA PRO A 147 -6.35 -33.01 6.79
C PRO A 147 -7.75 -32.42 6.54
N PRO A 148 -8.73 -32.68 7.41
CA PRO A 148 -10.11 -32.18 7.24
C PRO A 148 -10.20 -30.65 7.42
N TYR A 149 -9.22 -30.06 8.10
CA TYR A 149 -9.14 -28.63 8.34
C TYR A 149 -7.69 -28.13 8.37
N GLY A 150 -7.54 -26.82 8.18
CA GLY A 150 -6.33 -26.07 8.49
C GLY A 150 -6.61 -24.97 9.50
N LEU A 151 -5.55 -24.35 10.01
CA LEU A 151 -5.61 -23.33 11.06
C LEU A 151 -5.09 -21.99 10.55
N VAL A 152 -5.73 -20.92 10.99
CA VAL A 152 -5.32 -19.54 10.71
C VAL A 152 -5.11 -18.80 12.03
N LEU A 153 -3.87 -18.41 12.30
CA LEU A 153 -3.46 -17.66 13.48
C LEU A 153 -3.53 -16.15 13.20
N GLY A 154 -4.37 -15.43 13.95
CA GLY A 154 -4.42 -13.98 13.94
C GLY A 154 -3.28 -13.31 14.73
N ALA A 155 -3.10 -12.00 14.52
CA ALA A 155 -2.13 -11.21 15.29
C ALA A 155 -2.53 -11.07 16.78
N ASP A 156 -3.83 -11.21 17.05
CA ASP A 156 -4.48 -11.33 18.36
C ASP A 156 -4.32 -12.72 19.00
N GLU A 157 -3.53 -13.60 18.37
CA GLU A 157 -3.32 -15.00 18.77
C GLU A 157 -4.56 -15.90 18.69
N ALA A 158 -5.71 -15.37 18.23
CA ALA A 158 -6.89 -16.17 17.96
C ALA A 158 -6.61 -17.14 16.81
N CYS A 159 -6.84 -18.43 17.05
CA CYS A 159 -6.67 -19.48 16.06
C CYS A 159 -8.04 -19.90 15.53
N GLN A 160 -8.25 -19.78 14.23
CA GLN A 160 -9.52 -20.09 13.57
C GLN A 160 -9.35 -21.31 12.66
N GLN A 161 -10.30 -22.24 12.73
CA GLN A 161 -10.32 -23.44 11.90
C GLN A 161 -11.00 -23.17 10.56
N VAL A 162 -10.45 -23.72 9.48
CA VAL A 162 -10.99 -23.66 8.12
C VAL A 162 -11.10 -25.07 7.58
N SER A 163 -12.33 -25.54 7.31
CA SER A 163 -12.58 -26.83 6.65
C SER A 163 -12.01 -26.82 5.23
N LEU A 164 -11.31 -27.89 4.84
CA LEU A 164 -10.63 -27.98 3.55
C LEU A 164 -11.46 -28.68 2.47
N ASP A 165 -12.34 -29.62 2.82
CA ASP A 165 -13.10 -30.40 1.84
C ASP A 165 -13.92 -29.53 0.87
N PRO A 166 -14.67 -28.49 1.34
CA PRO A 166 -15.45 -27.63 0.44
C PRO A 166 -14.57 -26.77 -0.49
N LEU A 167 -13.27 -26.70 -0.23
CA LEU A 167 -12.31 -25.90 -1.00
C LEU A 167 -11.58 -26.73 -2.06
N GLN A 168 -11.62 -28.07 -1.99
CA GLN A 168 -10.90 -28.93 -2.93
C GLN A 168 -11.37 -28.73 -4.38
N PRO A 169 -12.68 -28.72 -4.71
CA PRO A 169 -13.11 -28.49 -6.10
C PRO A 169 -12.71 -27.10 -6.63
N GLN A 170 -12.72 -26.09 -5.75
CA GLN A 170 -12.28 -24.73 -6.11
C GLN A 170 -10.77 -24.66 -6.36
N LEU A 171 -9.99 -25.42 -5.59
CA LEU A 171 -8.55 -25.54 -5.80
C LEU A 171 -8.25 -26.25 -7.11
N ASP A 172 -8.95 -27.34 -7.41
CA ASP A 172 -8.73 -28.12 -8.63
C ASP A 172 -9.01 -27.28 -9.89
N ALA A 173 -10.15 -26.58 -9.92
CA ALA A 173 -10.47 -25.64 -11.00
C ALA A 173 -9.41 -24.53 -11.15
N LEU A 174 -8.90 -24.01 -10.03
CA LEU A 174 -7.86 -22.98 -10.03
C LEU A 174 -6.51 -23.51 -10.53
N LEU A 175 -6.12 -24.73 -10.16
CA LEU A 175 -4.87 -25.35 -10.63
C LEU A 175 -4.90 -25.56 -12.15
N GLU A 176 -6.05 -25.95 -12.70
CA GLU A 176 -6.25 -26.06 -14.15
C GLU A 176 -6.19 -24.70 -14.86
N GLU A 177 -6.89 -23.68 -14.32
CA GLU A 177 -6.83 -22.30 -14.84
C GLU A 177 -5.38 -21.77 -14.83
N MET A 178 -4.66 -21.99 -13.73
CA MET A 178 -3.25 -21.66 -13.59
C MET A 178 -2.40 -22.39 -14.63
N ALA A 179 -2.64 -23.67 -14.86
CA ALA A 179 -1.87 -24.45 -15.82
C ALA A 179 -2.03 -23.91 -17.24
N ILE A 180 -3.26 -23.61 -17.65
CA ILE A 180 -3.56 -23.02 -18.96
C ILE A 180 -2.85 -21.68 -19.11
N GLY A 181 -3.01 -20.78 -18.15
CA GLY A 181 -2.48 -19.42 -18.25
C GLY A 181 -0.98 -19.32 -18.05
N LEU A 182 -0.37 -20.17 -17.22
CA LEU A 182 1.09 -20.23 -17.03
C LEU A 182 1.80 -20.90 -18.21
N SER A 183 1.09 -21.68 -19.03
CA SER A 183 1.66 -22.30 -20.24
C SER A 183 1.65 -21.37 -21.46
N GLN A 184 0.97 -20.21 -21.39
CA GLN A 184 0.93 -19.24 -22.49
C GLN A 184 2.32 -18.63 -22.72
N SER A 185 2.67 -18.39 -23.98
CA SER A 185 3.92 -17.73 -24.37
C SER A 185 3.94 -16.23 -24.06
N GLN A 186 2.76 -15.62 -23.95
CA GLN A 186 2.59 -14.20 -23.63
C GLN A 186 2.01 -14.03 -22.23
N ALA A 187 2.43 -12.95 -21.56
CA ALA A 187 1.94 -12.59 -20.25
C ALA A 187 0.46 -12.18 -20.31
N PRO A 188 -0.41 -12.65 -19.40
CA PRO A 188 -1.80 -12.24 -19.32
C PRO A 188 -1.96 -10.71 -19.27
N GLU A 189 -3.06 -10.21 -19.80
CA GLU A 189 -3.41 -8.78 -19.80
C GLU A 189 -3.32 -8.13 -18.40
N LEU A 190 -3.14 -6.81 -18.39
CA LEU A 190 -3.15 -6.07 -17.13
C LEU A 190 -4.51 -6.17 -16.46
N ILE A 191 -4.49 -6.46 -15.15
CA ILE A 191 -5.71 -6.40 -14.34
C ILE A 191 -6.18 -4.95 -14.23
N ALA A 192 -7.50 -4.74 -14.27
CA ALA A 192 -8.08 -3.42 -14.16
C ALA A 192 -7.86 -2.79 -12.76
N GLU A 193 -7.97 -3.59 -11.69
CA GLU A 193 -7.79 -3.13 -10.30
C GLU A 193 -6.32 -3.26 -9.87
N ARG A 194 -5.56 -2.18 -10.03
CA ARG A 194 -4.12 -2.13 -9.80
C ARG A 194 -3.72 -1.66 -8.39
N LYS A 195 -4.65 -1.47 -7.44
CA LYS A 195 -4.32 -1.08 -6.04
C LYS A 195 -3.29 -2.01 -5.39
N ARG A 196 -3.38 -3.32 -5.64
CA ARG A 196 -2.45 -4.33 -5.09
C ARG A 196 -1.06 -4.30 -5.74
N CYS A 197 -0.90 -3.56 -6.85
CA CYS A 197 0.40 -3.39 -7.50
C CYS A 197 1.37 -2.54 -6.68
N ALA A 198 0.89 -1.75 -5.71
CA ALA A 198 1.74 -0.91 -4.86
C ALA A 198 2.89 -1.69 -4.21
N ILE A 199 2.64 -2.92 -3.76
CA ILE A 199 3.62 -3.80 -3.11
C ILE A 199 4.14 -4.92 -4.04
N CYS A 200 3.87 -4.85 -5.34
CA CYS A 200 4.21 -5.88 -6.30
C CYS A 200 5.65 -5.72 -6.80
N SER A 201 6.43 -6.80 -6.77
CA SER A 201 7.80 -6.82 -7.29
C SER A 201 7.89 -6.56 -8.80
N TRP A 202 6.80 -6.77 -9.54
CA TRP A 202 6.73 -6.57 -10.98
C TRP A 202 6.04 -5.25 -11.39
N ARG A 203 5.85 -4.33 -10.43
CA ARG A 203 5.18 -3.04 -10.68
C ARG A 203 5.83 -2.27 -11.84
N ARG A 204 7.17 -2.21 -11.89
CA ARG A 204 7.92 -1.45 -12.91
C ARG A 204 7.61 -1.89 -14.35
N PRO A 205 7.85 -3.15 -14.76
CA PRO A 205 7.53 -3.57 -16.13
C PRO A 205 6.03 -3.51 -16.43
N CYS A 206 5.15 -3.75 -15.46
CA CYS A 206 3.71 -3.58 -15.66
C CYS A 206 3.31 -2.11 -15.88
N ASN A 207 3.93 -1.17 -15.16
CA ASN A 207 3.71 0.27 -15.37
C ASN A 207 4.23 0.72 -16.74
N ALA A 208 5.41 0.24 -17.15
CA ALA A 208 5.95 0.54 -18.47
C ALA A 208 5.02 0.02 -19.58
N HIS A 209 4.52 -1.21 -19.44
CA HIS A 209 3.55 -1.76 -20.38
C HIS A 209 2.22 -0.98 -20.39
N ALA A 210 1.71 -0.58 -19.22
CA ALA A 210 0.49 0.22 -19.12
C ALA A 210 0.62 1.60 -19.78
N ALA A 211 1.77 2.26 -19.59
CA ALA A 211 2.07 3.53 -20.22
C ALA A 211 2.17 3.38 -21.75
N ALA A 212 2.85 2.34 -22.23
CA ALA A 212 3.01 2.08 -23.66
C ALA A 212 1.68 1.73 -24.36
N SER A 213 0.79 1.00 -23.71
CA SER A 213 -0.51 0.61 -24.28
C SER A 213 -1.62 1.64 -24.07
N GLY A 214 -1.35 2.74 -23.37
CA GLY A 214 -2.40 3.69 -22.98
C GLY A 214 -3.49 3.03 -22.15
N HIS A 215 -3.11 2.16 -21.22
CA HIS A 215 -4.07 1.31 -20.49
C HIS A 215 -5.04 2.14 -19.63
N LEU A 216 -6.34 2.01 -19.91
CA LEU A 216 -7.42 2.76 -19.23
C LEU A 216 -7.41 2.67 -17.70
N GLY A 217 -6.90 1.59 -17.13
CA GLY A 217 -6.78 1.44 -15.67
C GLY A 217 -5.81 2.42 -14.99
N ASP A 218 -5.04 3.20 -15.75
CA ASP A 218 -4.18 4.27 -15.22
C ASP A 218 -4.90 5.62 -15.12
N VAL A 219 -6.13 5.72 -15.64
CA VAL A 219 -6.98 6.90 -15.46
C VAL A 219 -7.64 6.82 -14.09
N SER A 220 -7.37 7.80 -13.24
CA SER A 220 -8.00 7.90 -11.92
C SER A 220 -9.53 7.90 -12.05
N GLY A 221 -10.19 6.99 -11.33
CA GLY A 221 -11.65 6.78 -11.41
C GLY A 221 -12.09 5.64 -12.34
N VAL A 222 -11.19 5.06 -13.15
CA VAL A 222 -11.49 3.90 -13.99
C VAL A 222 -11.18 2.60 -13.23
N GLY A 223 -12.18 2.09 -12.50
CA GLY A 223 -12.16 0.75 -11.93
C GLY A 223 -12.53 -0.35 -12.93
N THR A 224 -12.57 -1.62 -12.49
CA THR A 224 -12.90 -2.78 -13.33
C THR A 224 -14.23 -2.63 -14.09
N GLY A 225 -15.29 -2.19 -13.40
CA GLY A 225 -16.59 -1.99 -14.02
C GLY A 225 -16.56 -0.90 -15.08
N ARG A 226 -15.95 0.26 -14.76
CA ARG A 226 -15.85 1.39 -15.68
C ARG A 226 -15.01 1.05 -16.92
N ARG A 227 -13.89 0.35 -16.75
CA ARG A 227 -13.08 -0.12 -17.89
C ARG A 227 -13.89 -1.01 -18.83
N ARG A 228 -14.71 -1.92 -18.27
CA ARG A 228 -15.60 -2.76 -19.09
C ARG A 228 -16.61 -1.94 -19.88
N GLN A 229 -17.24 -0.95 -19.24
CA GLN A 229 -18.17 -0.02 -19.89
C GLN A 229 -17.50 0.75 -21.02
N LEU A 230 -16.31 1.32 -20.77
CA LEU A 230 -15.53 2.04 -21.79
C LEU A 230 -15.20 1.14 -23.00
N ILE A 231 -14.75 -0.09 -22.76
CA ILE A 231 -14.46 -1.06 -23.83
C ILE A 231 -15.72 -1.43 -24.62
N GLN A 232 -16.87 -1.58 -23.97
CA GLN A 232 -18.14 -1.81 -24.68
C GLN A 232 -18.54 -0.62 -25.56
N LEU A 233 -18.18 0.60 -25.14
CA LEU A 233 -18.33 1.83 -25.92
C LEU A 233 -17.21 2.04 -26.95
N GLN A 234 -16.40 1.01 -27.24
CA GLN A 234 -15.27 1.05 -28.19
C GLN A 234 -14.15 2.03 -27.78
N ILE A 235 -14.02 2.31 -26.48
CA ILE A 235 -12.90 3.07 -25.91
C ILE A 235 -11.98 2.08 -25.20
N HIS A 236 -10.80 1.86 -25.78
CA HIS A 236 -9.78 0.91 -25.35
C HIS A 236 -8.55 1.60 -24.74
N THR A 237 -8.27 2.85 -25.12
CA THR A 237 -7.04 3.57 -24.71
C THR A 237 -7.31 4.92 -24.06
N ILE A 238 -6.32 5.43 -23.32
CA ILE A 238 -6.32 6.80 -22.77
C ILE A 238 -6.47 7.84 -23.88
N ALA A 239 -5.84 7.62 -25.04
CA ALA A 239 -5.92 8.54 -26.17
C ALA A 239 -7.35 8.64 -26.73
N GLU A 240 -8.03 7.52 -26.90
CA GLU A 240 -9.45 7.49 -27.32
C GLU A 240 -10.36 8.15 -26.28
N LEU A 241 -10.11 7.90 -24.99
CA LEU A 241 -10.88 8.53 -23.91
C LEU A 241 -10.68 10.06 -23.88
N ALA A 242 -9.46 10.55 -24.14
CA ALA A 242 -9.16 11.97 -24.16
C ALA A 242 -9.84 12.71 -25.33
N GLN A 243 -10.04 12.03 -26.46
CA GLN A 243 -10.73 12.53 -27.65
C GLN A 243 -12.25 12.45 -27.55
N SER A 244 -12.78 11.69 -26.61
CA SER A 244 -14.23 11.52 -26.43
C SER A 244 -14.92 12.82 -26.02
N ASP A 245 -16.16 13.04 -26.51
CA ASP A 245 -17.04 14.11 -26.03
C ASP A 245 -17.57 13.75 -24.63
N PRO A 246 -17.30 14.56 -23.59
CA PRO A 246 -17.82 14.33 -22.24
C PRO A 246 -19.34 14.21 -22.17
N SER A 247 -20.07 14.98 -22.99
CA SER A 247 -21.54 15.02 -22.95
C SER A 247 -22.14 13.72 -23.50
N TRP A 248 -21.63 13.26 -24.65
CA TRP A 248 -21.96 11.94 -25.20
C TRP A 248 -21.57 10.83 -24.23
N LEU A 249 -20.35 10.84 -23.68
CA LEU A 249 -19.86 9.78 -22.81
C LEU A 249 -20.70 9.69 -21.52
N GLY A 250 -21.10 10.82 -20.93
CA GLY A 250 -21.99 10.86 -19.77
C GLY A 250 -23.33 10.20 -20.04
N LYS A 251 -23.98 10.52 -21.18
CA LYS A 251 -25.24 9.89 -21.62
C LYS A 251 -25.07 8.39 -21.87
N ALA A 252 -23.99 7.99 -22.54
CA ALA A 252 -23.70 6.58 -22.83
C ALA A 252 -23.50 5.75 -21.55
N LEU A 253 -22.76 6.30 -20.58
CA LEU A 253 -22.54 5.68 -19.27
C LEU A 253 -23.84 5.59 -18.45
N ALA A 254 -24.72 6.59 -18.54
CA ALA A 254 -26.02 6.57 -17.86
C ALA A 254 -26.96 5.49 -18.41
N ARG A 255 -26.95 5.24 -19.73
CA ARG A 255 -27.72 4.16 -20.36
C ARG A 255 -27.29 2.76 -19.91
N GLN A 256 -26.02 2.59 -19.56
CA GLN A 256 -25.48 1.34 -19.00
C GLN A 256 -25.58 1.29 -17.45
N GLY A 257 -26.05 2.36 -16.82
CA GLY A 257 -26.16 2.53 -15.37
C GLY A 257 -27.61 2.70 -14.91
N HIS A 258 -27.80 3.26 -13.71
CA HIS A 258 -29.14 3.55 -13.20
C HIS A 258 -29.61 4.94 -13.69
N PRO A 259 -30.79 5.07 -14.32
CA PRO A 259 -31.24 6.33 -14.94
C PRO A 259 -31.30 7.53 -13.98
N SER A 260 -31.54 7.29 -12.69
CA SER A 260 -31.63 8.33 -11.64
C SER A 260 -30.31 9.00 -11.25
N GLN A 261 -29.20 8.69 -11.94
CA GLN A 261 -27.85 9.23 -11.63
C GLN A 261 -27.21 9.96 -12.82
N THR A 262 -28.00 10.50 -13.73
CA THR A 262 -27.51 11.12 -14.98
C THR A 262 -26.50 12.25 -14.72
N ASP A 263 -26.76 13.15 -13.77
CA ASP A 263 -25.83 14.25 -13.44
C ASP A 263 -24.50 13.73 -12.87
N HIS A 264 -24.56 12.67 -12.05
CA HIS A 264 -23.36 12.01 -11.53
C HIS A 264 -22.54 11.39 -12.67
N HIS A 265 -23.19 10.75 -13.64
CA HIS A 265 -22.52 10.17 -14.80
C HIS A 265 -21.89 11.23 -15.72
N ASN A 266 -22.55 12.37 -15.90
CA ASN A 266 -22.02 13.50 -16.69
C ASN A 266 -20.79 14.13 -16.01
N ALA A 267 -20.87 14.39 -14.70
CA ALA A 267 -19.73 14.91 -13.93
C ALA A 267 -18.54 13.94 -13.95
N LEU A 268 -18.81 12.63 -13.82
CA LEU A 268 -17.79 11.60 -13.90
C LEU A 268 -17.16 11.53 -15.30
N ALA A 269 -17.96 11.53 -16.37
CA ALA A 269 -17.45 11.51 -17.75
C ALA A 269 -16.53 12.70 -18.02
N THR A 270 -16.96 13.90 -17.60
CA THR A 270 -16.13 15.12 -17.67
C THR A 270 -14.81 14.96 -16.93
N ALA A 271 -14.85 14.42 -15.70
CA ALA A 271 -13.63 14.19 -14.92
C ALA A 271 -12.70 13.15 -15.58
N LEU A 272 -13.24 12.08 -16.17
CA LEU A 272 -12.48 11.03 -16.85
C LEU A 272 -11.81 11.54 -18.12
N VAL A 273 -12.54 12.26 -18.98
CA VAL A 273 -12.00 12.86 -20.20
C VAL A 273 -10.94 13.89 -19.87
N LEU A 274 -11.16 14.75 -18.87
CA LEU A 274 -10.18 15.73 -18.42
C LEU A 274 -8.91 15.06 -17.88
N GLN A 275 -9.05 13.98 -17.10
CA GLN A 275 -7.91 13.19 -16.61
C GLN A 275 -7.12 12.55 -17.76
N ALA A 276 -7.81 12.00 -18.76
CA ALA A 276 -7.19 11.42 -19.94
C ALA A 276 -6.48 12.47 -20.79
N ARG A 277 -7.07 13.65 -20.99
CA ARG A 277 -6.45 14.79 -21.71
C ARG A 277 -5.19 15.27 -21.01
N SER A 278 -5.24 15.44 -19.69
CA SER A 278 -4.05 15.80 -18.90
C SER A 278 -2.93 14.76 -19.06
N GLN A 279 -3.27 13.47 -18.96
CA GLN A 279 -2.29 12.38 -19.15
C GLN A 279 -1.75 12.32 -20.58
N GLN A 280 -2.57 12.58 -21.59
CA GLN A 280 -2.13 12.56 -22.98
C GLN A 280 -1.20 13.75 -23.31
N SER A 281 -1.54 14.95 -22.82
CA SER A 281 -0.73 16.14 -23.05
C SER A 281 0.50 16.24 -22.13
N GLN A 282 0.58 15.40 -21.10
CA GLN A 282 1.59 15.47 -20.04
C GLN A 282 1.59 16.82 -19.30
N GLN A 283 0.46 17.52 -19.29
CA GLN A 283 0.32 18.84 -18.66
C GLN A 283 -0.80 18.82 -17.62
N ALA A 284 -0.61 19.59 -16.55
CA ALA A 284 -1.66 19.81 -15.57
C ALA A 284 -2.77 20.69 -16.16
N GLN A 285 -4.02 20.34 -15.86
CA GLN A 285 -5.20 21.09 -16.31
C GLN A 285 -5.98 21.61 -15.10
N ARG A 286 -6.43 22.86 -15.16
CA ARG A 286 -7.26 23.45 -14.09
C ARG A 286 -8.67 22.90 -14.17
N ARG A 287 -9.26 22.57 -13.02
CA ARG A 287 -10.68 22.19 -12.94
C ARG A 287 -11.53 23.45 -13.06
N THR A 288 -12.51 23.43 -13.97
CA THR A 288 -13.41 24.56 -14.24
C THR A 288 -14.65 24.58 -13.34
N ASN A 289 -14.61 23.93 -12.17
CA ASN A 289 -15.82 23.72 -11.38
C ASN A 289 -16.20 25.00 -10.59
N PRO A 290 -17.40 25.60 -10.78
CA PRO A 290 -17.75 26.90 -10.19
C PRO A 290 -18.00 26.88 -8.66
N ALA A 291 -18.24 25.72 -8.05
CA ALA A 291 -18.90 25.66 -6.74
C ALA A 291 -17.99 25.69 -5.49
N THR A 292 -16.66 25.85 -5.60
CA THR A 292 -15.77 25.73 -4.41
C THR A 292 -14.50 26.59 -4.45
N PHE A 293 -14.62 27.87 -4.83
CA PHE A 293 -13.59 28.86 -4.50
C PHE A 293 -14.04 29.68 -3.29
N SER A 294 -13.90 29.11 -2.09
CA SER A 294 -13.95 29.89 -0.86
C SER A 294 -12.52 30.32 -0.50
N ALA A 295 -12.35 31.35 0.34
CA ALA A 295 -11.03 31.72 0.86
C ALA A 295 -10.31 30.54 1.56
N GLN A 296 -11.06 29.52 2.00
CA GLN A 296 -10.53 28.31 2.61
C GLN A 296 -9.96 27.30 1.58
N SER A 297 -10.28 27.42 0.30
CA SER A 297 -9.79 26.54 -0.76
C SER A 297 -8.65 27.14 -1.60
N SER A 298 -8.20 28.37 -1.31
CA SER A 298 -6.99 28.96 -1.88
C SER A 298 -5.83 28.87 -0.89
N LEU A 299 -4.69 28.35 -1.36
CA LEU A 299 -3.46 28.36 -0.57
C LEU A 299 -2.94 29.80 -0.43
N THR A 300 -3.01 30.59 -1.50
CA THR A 300 -2.56 32.00 -1.51
C THR A 300 -3.30 32.83 -0.46
N ALA A 301 -4.62 32.71 -0.37
CA ALA A 301 -5.42 33.39 0.65
C ALA A 301 -5.02 32.99 2.08
N ARG A 302 -4.79 31.68 2.31
CA ARG A 302 -4.38 31.15 3.62
C ARG A 302 -2.98 31.61 4.04
N LEU A 303 -2.08 31.85 3.08
CA LEU A 303 -0.70 32.23 3.36
C LEU A 303 -0.47 33.75 3.28
N HIS A 304 -1.44 34.53 2.79
CA HIS A 304 -1.29 35.96 2.49
C HIS A 304 -0.63 36.75 3.63
N GLN A 305 -1.17 36.63 4.86
CA GLN A 305 -0.67 37.34 6.05
C GLN A 305 0.22 36.49 6.96
N ALA A 306 0.50 35.24 6.60
CA ALA A 306 1.26 34.34 7.46
C ALA A 306 2.75 34.77 7.51
N PRO A 307 3.35 34.99 8.70
CA PRO A 307 4.77 35.31 8.82
C PRO A 307 5.69 34.15 8.40
N GLY A 308 5.12 32.95 8.27
CA GLY A 308 5.75 31.76 7.72
C GLY A 308 4.82 30.56 7.86
N VAL A 309 5.34 29.37 7.58
CA VAL A 309 4.60 28.10 7.66
C VAL A 309 5.44 27.02 8.32
N LEU A 310 4.77 25.99 8.85
CA LEU A 310 5.39 24.73 9.22
C LEU A 310 4.95 23.66 8.21
N LEU A 311 5.89 22.97 7.59
CA LEU A 311 5.58 21.77 6.82
C LEU A 311 5.64 20.59 7.79
N TYR A 312 4.57 19.81 7.83
CA TYR A 312 4.38 18.76 8.83
C TYR A 312 4.21 17.41 8.15
N ASP A 313 4.98 16.43 8.64
CA ASP A 313 4.93 15.03 8.22
C ASP A 313 5.06 14.10 9.44
N ILE A 314 4.50 12.90 9.34
CA ILE A 314 4.47 11.91 10.43
C ILE A 314 4.96 10.54 9.96
N GLU A 315 5.78 9.89 10.77
CA GLU A 315 6.17 8.49 10.56
C GLU A 315 5.52 7.57 11.58
N ALA A 316 4.93 6.48 11.08
CA ALA A 316 4.18 5.52 11.89
C ALA A 316 4.50 4.06 11.55
N ASP A 317 4.41 3.19 12.55
CA ASP A 317 4.37 1.74 12.40
C ASP A 317 2.90 1.27 12.59
N PRO A 318 2.16 1.04 11.51
CA PRO A 318 0.73 0.74 11.58
C PRO A 318 0.43 -0.63 12.21
N ASP A 319 1.37 -1.58 12.17
CA ASP A 319 1.14 -2.93 12.72
C ASP A 319 1.08 -2.90 14.25
N VAL A 320 1.77 -1.94 14.89
CA VAL A 320 1.74 -1.73 16.35
C VAL A 320 1.03 -0.43 16.75
N ARG A 321 0.45 0.29 15.77
CA ARG A 321 -0.28 1.56 15.95
C ARG A 321 0.53 2.62 16.68
N GLU A 322 1.80 2.76 16.30
CA GLU A 322 2.74 3.68 16.95
C GLU A 322 3.15 4.79 15.98
N ASN A 323 2.97 6.05 16.38
CA ASN A 323 3.54 7.21 15.68
C ASN A 323 4.87 7.55 16.34
N TYR A 324 5.97 7.29 15.64
CA TYR A 324 7.29 7.34 16.25
C TYR A 324 8.07 8.62 15.95
N LEU A 325 7.66 9.39 14.94
CA LEU A 325 8.29 10.67 14.60
C LEU A 325 7.27 11.66 14.06
N HIS A 326 7.31 12.88 14.60
CA HIS A 326 6.64 14.06 14.05
C HIS A 326 7.71 15.02 13.52
N GLY A 327 7.69 15.30 12.22
CA GLY A 327 8.61 16.19 11.54
C GLY A 327 8.02 17.56 11.29
N PHE A 328 8.73 18.62 11.66
CA PHE A 328 8.33 19.99 11.37
C PHE A 328 9.46 20.73 10.65
N LEU A 329 9.23 21.16 9.42
CA LEU A 329 10.12 22.06 8.72
C LEU A 329 9.61 23.50 8.86
N VAL A 330 10.38 24.35 9.52
CA VAL A 330 10.00 25.77 9.70
C VAL A 330 10.46 26.57 8.49
N TRP A 331 9.52 27.25 7.86
CA TRP A 331 9.78 28.11 6.70
C TRP A 331 9.30 29.54 6.99
N THR A 332 10.22 30.48 7.05
CA THR A 332 9.94 31.87 7.44
C THR A 332 9.83 32.76 6.19
N ARG A 333 8.92 33.73 6.22
CA ARG A 333 8.89 34.81 5.23
C ARG A 333 10.17 35.64 5.38
N GLN A 334 10.87 35.86 4.28
CA GLN A 334 12.12 36.63 4.30
C GLN A 334 11.84 38.13 4.38
N ASP A 335 10.88 38.61 3.58
CA ASP A 335 10.43 40.01 3.57
C ASP A 335 8.95 40.09 4.00
N PRO A 336 8.61 40.74 5.13
CA PRO A 336 7.23 40.93 5.59
C PRO A 336 6.28 41.54 4.54
N GLY A 337 6.78 42.36 3.62
CA GLY A 337 5.99 43.03 2.59
C GLY A 337 5.78 42.20 1.31
N ALA A 338 6.61 41.18 1.07
CA ALA A 338 6.53 40.35 -0.13
C ALA A 338 5.67 39.10 0.11
N PRO A 339 5.02 38.52 -0.91
CA PRO A 339 4.34 37.22 -0.80
C PRO A 339 5.26 36.12 -0.27
N LEU A 340 4.69 35.14 0.47
CA LEU A 340 5.47 34.03 0.98
C LEU A 340 5.98 33.15 -0.17
N ASP A 341 7.27 33.22 -0.45
CA ASP A 341 7.94 32.36 -1.41
C ASP A 341 8.36 31.04 -0.75
N LEU A 342 7.85 29.92 -1.28
CA LEU A 342 8.20 28.58 -0.84
C LEU A 342 9.27 27.92 -1.73
N THR A 343 9.81 28.63 -2.72
CA THR A 343 10.93 28.14 -3.54
C THR A 343 12.24 28.20 -2.76
N ALA A 344 13.15 27.26 -3.01
CA ALA A 344 14.41 27.22 -2.30
C ALA A 344 15.37 28.25 -2.91
N ASN A 345 15.83 29.21 -2.10
CA ASN A 345 16.94 30.06 -2.48
C ASN A 345 18.28 29.35 -2.18
N PRO A 346 19.10 29.00 -3.18
CA PRO A 346 20.37 28.30 -2.97
C PRO A 346 21.40 29.10 -2.14
N THR A 347 21.25 30.42 -2.03
CA THR A 347 22.11 31.28 -1.21
C THR A 347 21.48 31.66 0.14
N GLY A 348 20.25 31.20 0.41
CA GLY A 348 19.51 31.51 1.62
C GLY A 348 19.85 30.61 2.81
N THR A 349 19.39 31.01 4.00
CA THR A 349 19.48 30.18 5.20
C THR A 349 18.69 28.89 5.00
N SER A 350 19.32 27.74 5.25
CA SER A 350 18.64 26.44 5.15
C SER A 350 17.46 26.36 6.12
N PRO A 351 16.30 25.83 5.69
CA PRO A 351 15.14 25.70 6.56
C PRO A 351 15.43 24.77 7.73
N ARG A 352 14.94 25.12 8.93
CA ARG A 352 15.22 24.35 10.15
C ARG A 352 14.23 23.21 10.31
N HIS A 353 14.74 21.97 10.28
CA HIS A 353 13.96 20.78 10.60
C HIS A 353 13.97 20.50 12.09
N HIS A 354 12.79 20.26 12.65
CA HIS A 354 12.55 20.00 14.06
C HIS A 354 11.86 18.64 14.21
N PRO A 355 12.63 17.53 14.23
CA PRO A 355 12.08 16.21 14.47
C PRO A 355 11.75 15.99 15.95
N ILE A 356 10.55 15.49 16.22
CA ILE A 356 10.09 15.09 17.56
C ILE A 356 9.89 13.57 17.56
N LEU A 357 10.90 12.85 18.04
CA LEU A 357 10.82 11.41 18.27
C LEU A 357 9.92 11.08 19.45
N CYS A 358 8.93 10.23 19.23
CA CYS A 358 7.96 9.80 20.25
C CYS A 358 8.17 8.32 20.55
N LEU A 359 8.92 8.05 21.62
CA LEU A 359 9.19 6.69 22.08
C LEU A 359 8.05 6.19 22.96
N PRO A 360 7.59 4.93 22.85
CA PRO A 360 6.45 4.43 23.61
C PRO A 360 6.59 4.61 25.13
N HIS A 361 7.80 4.43 25.67
CA HIS A 361 8.07 4.59 27.10
C HIS A 361 8.02 6.04 27.59
N HIS A 362 8.02 7.04 26.69
CA HIS A 362 7.80 8.44 27.05
C HIS A 362 6.32 8.77 27.26
N GLY A 363 5.42 7.98 26.67
CA GLY A 363 3.98 8.24 26.64
C GLY A 363 3.57 9.42 25.75
N ASP A 364 2.30 9.39 25.36
CA ASP A 364 1.68 10.39 24.47
C ASP A 364 1.73 11.81 25.07
N GLY A 365 1.61 11.95 26.39
CA GLY A 365 1.66 13.23 27.09
C GLY A 365 2.98 14.00 26.87
N ARG A 366 4.13 13.32 26.96
CA ARG A 366 5.44 13.95 26.72
C ARG A 366 5.64 14.29 25.25
N CYS A 367 5.16 13.44 24.34
CA CYS A 367 5.17 13.71 22.91
C CYS A 367 4.37 14.99 22.60
N TRP A 368 3.13 15.07 23.11
CA TRP A 368 2.28 16.25 22.96
C TRP A 368 2.90 17.51 23.55
N GLN A 369 3.45 17.46 24.78
CA GLN A 369 4.09 18.62 25.40
C GLN A 369 5.21 19.21 24.53
N ARG A 370 6.00 18.37 23.88
CA ARG A 370 7.09 18.80 22.98
C ARG A 370 6.53 19.42 21.69
N ILE A 371 5.50 18.82 21.11
CA ILE A 371 4.82 19.34 19.92
C ILE A 371 4.17 20.69 20.25
N HIS A 372 3.36 20.74 21.31
CA HIS A 372 2.70 21.96 21.77
C HIS A 372 3.72 23.08 22.02
N ARG A 373 4.82 22.80 22.73
CA ARG A 373 5.90 23.79 22.96
C ARG A 373 6.48 24.32 21.65
N LEU A 374 6.65 23.48 20.62
CA LEU A 374 7.09 23.94 19.30
C LEU A 374 6.03 24.82 18.64
N LEU A 375 4.78 24.37 18.60
CA LEU A 375 3.68 25.09 17.94
C LEU A 375 3.35 26.43 18.61
N SER A 376 3.53 26.55 19.93
CA SER A 376 3.35 27.81 20.67
C SER A 376 4.38 28.88 20.30
N ARG A 377 5.53 28.51 19.72
CA ARG A 377 6.52 29.48 19.20
C ARG A 377 6.08 30.13 17.89
N PHE A 378 5.07 29.57 17.24
CA PHE A 378 4.57 29.99 15.93
C PHE A 378 3.04 30.12 15.98
N PRO A 379 2.48 31.03 16.80
CA PRO A 379 1.03 31.16 16.98
C PRO A 379 0.36 31.53 15.65
N GLY A 380 -0.74 30.84 15.31
CA GLY A 380 -1.48 31.08 14.06
C GLY A 380 -0.77 30.69 12.76
N TRP A 381 0.49 30.24 12.79
CA TRP A 381 1.19 29.84 11.56
C TRP A 381 0.52 28.60 10.95
N PRO A 382 0.26 28.58 9.63
CA PRO A 382 -0.30 27.42 8.95
C PRO A 382 0.63 26.20 9.03
N LEU A 383 0.02 25.03 9.24
CA LEU A 383 0.66 23.71 9.21
C LEU A 383 0.28 23.03 7.90
N LEU A 384 1.17 23.11 6.89
CA LEU A 384 0.96 22.45 5.62
C LEU A 384 1.32 20.97 5.76
N HIS A 385 0.41 20.09 5.35
CA HIS A 385 0.61 18.64 5.36
C HIS A 385 0.08 18.04 4.06
N TYR A 386 0.41 16.76 3.80
CA TYR A 386 0.06 16.09 2.56
C TYR A 386 -0.78 14.82 2.79
N GLY A 387 -2.10 15.01 2.90
CA GLY A 387 -3.05 13.92 3.11
C GLY A 387 -3.72 13.96 4.48
N GLU A 388 -4.62 13.01 4.72
CA GLU A 388 -5.50 13.02 5.89
C GLU A 388 -4.82 12.47 7.15
N THR A 389 -3.84 11.57 6.99
CA THR A 389 -3.16 10.86 8.09
C THR A 389 -2.57 11.82 9.11
N GLU A 390 -1.84 12.83 8.66
CA GLU A 390 -1.13 13.79 9.49
C GLU A 390 -2.10 14.55 10.40
N ARG A 391 -3.21 15.02 9.81
CA ARG A 391 -4.30 15.70 10.52
C ARG A 391 -4.96 14.79 11.53
N VAL A 392 -5.35 13.58 11.12
CA VAL A 392 -6.07 12.63 11.99
C VAL A 392 -5.21 12.25 13.18
N GLU A 393 -3.95 11.89 12.95
CA GLU A 393 -3.05 11.42 14.01
C GLU A 393 -2.66 12.54 14.98
N LEU A 394 -2.42 13.76 14.49
CA LEU A 394 -2.08 14.89 15.36
C LEU A 394 -3.27 15.33 16.22
N LEU A 395 -4.48 15.38 15.64
CA LEU A 395 -5.70 15.69 16.40
C LEU A 395 -6.08 14.57 17.36
N ARG A 396 -5.85 13.30 16.99
CA ARG A 396 -6.03 12.15 17.88
C ARG A 396 -5.12 12.28 19.11
N LEU A 397 -3.84 12.59 18.91
CA LEU A 397 -2.90 12.79 20.01
C LEU A 397 -3.34 13.94 20.93
N ALA A 398 -3.71 15.09 20.36
CA ALA A 398 -4.23 16.23 21.11
C ALA A 398 -5.47 15.88 21.94
N HIS A 399 -6.38 15.09 21.37
CA HIS A 399 -7.57 14.61 22.09
C HIS A 399 -7.21 13.64 23.22
N GLN A 400 -6.33 12.67 22.96
CA GLN A 400 -5.97 11.62 23.92
C GLN A 400 -5.30 12.16 25.18
N VAL A 401 -4.50 13.21 25.05
CA VAL A 401 -3.81 13.86 26.19
C VAL A 401 -4.66 14.93 26.88
N GLY A 402 -5.92 15.10 26.47
CA GLY A 402 -6.86 16.03 27.10
C GLY A 402 -6.64 17.51 26.76
N ALA A 403 -6.12 17.85 25.56
CA ALA A 403 -6.01 19.24 25.15
C ALA A 403 -7.38 19.95 25.10
N SER A 404 -7.41 21.23 25.45
CA SER A 404 -8.66 22.00 25.51
C SER A 404 -9.37 22.06 24.15
N THR A 405 -10.70 22.22 24.15
CA THR A 405 -11.48 22.35 22.91
C THR A 405 -11.01 23.52 22.06
N ALA A 406 -10.68 24.66 22.68
CA ALA A 406 -10.13 25.83 21.99
C ALA A 406 -8.80 25.51 21.29
N SER A 407 -7.86 24.85 21.99
CA SER A 407 -6.57 24.45 21.42
C SER A 407 -6.72 23.48 20.25
N ARG A 408 -7.66 22.53 20.34
CA ARG A 408 -7.96 21.58 19.26
C ARG A 408 -8.57 22.25 18.03
N GLU A 409 -9.49 23.20 18.22
CA GLU A 409 -10.07 23.94 17.10
C GLU A 409 -9.05 24.91 16.47
N GLU A 410 -8.20 25.56 17.26
CA GLU A 410 -7.08 26.36 16.72
C GLU A 410 -6.15 25.49 15.86
N LEU A 411 -5.70 24.34 16.38
CA LEU A 411 -4.86 23.42 15.64
C LEU A 411 -5.52 22.96 14.33
N LYS A 412 -6.82 22.64 14.39
CA LYS A 412 -7.62 22.23 13.23
C LYS A 412 -7.74 23.31 12.16
N GLN A 413 -7.81 24.59 12.54
CA GLN A 413 -7.83 25.73 11.62
C GLN A 413 -6.47 25.99 10.97
N ARG A 414 -5.38 25.74 11.71
CA ARG A 414 -4.01 25.89 11.20
C ARG A 414 -3.61 24.81 10.20
N LEU A 415 -4.17 23.60 10.30
CA LEU A 415 -3.88 22.49 9.39
C LEU A 415 -4.41 22.76 7.98
N VAL A 416 -3.54 22.69 6.98
CA VAL A 416 -3.85 22.89 5.56
C VAL A 416 -3.41 21.67 4.76
N ASP A 417 -4.39 20.95 4.21
CA ASP A 417 -4.15 19.77 3.39
C ASP A 417 -3.82 20.16 1.94
N VAL A 418 -2.53 20.17 1.60
CA VAL A 418 -2.03 20.51 0.26
C VAL A 418 -2.51 19.49 -0.78
N HIS A 419 -2.62 18.21 -0.40
CA HIS A 419 -3.11 17.16 -1.30
C HIS A 419 -4.59 17.38 -1.67
N GLN A 420 -5.42 17.75 -0.70
CA GLN A 420 -6.82 18.09 -0.95
C GLN A 420 -6.94 19.29 -1.89
N LEU A 421 -6.19 20.37 -1.63
CA LEU A 421 -6.21 21.58 -2.46
C LEU A 421 -5.83 21.29 -3.92
N VAL A 422 -4.74 20.55 -4.14
CA VAL A 422 -4.32 20.13 -5.49
C VAL A 422 -5.43 19.33 -6.18
N ARG A 423 -6.05 18.36 -5.50
CA ARG A 423 -7.11 17.52 -6.10
C ARG A 423 -8.38 18.27 -6.45
N GLN A 424 -8.72 19.30 -5.67
CA GLN A 424 -9.90 20.12 -5.88
C GLN A 424 -9.73 21.10 -7.04
N GLN A 425 -8.52 21.62 -7.24
CA GLN A 425 -8.26 22.66 -8.22
C GLN A 425 -7.63 22.15 -9.54
N TRP A 426 -6.90 21.04 -9.50
CA TRP A 426 -6.08 20.59 -10.61
C TRP A 426 -6.31 19.12 -10.97
N VAL A 427 -6.07 18.85 -12.25
CA VAL A 427 -5.91 17.52 -12.82
C VAL A 427 -4.47 17.39 -13.28
N LEU A 428 -3.71 16.53 -12.62
CA LEU A 428 -2.30 16.26 -12.94
C LEU A 428 -2.18 15.12 -13.96
N PRO A 429 -1.10 15.08 -14.76
CA PRO A 429 -0.85 14.04 -15.76
C PRO A 429 -0.38 12.72 -15.12
N LEU A 430 -0.95 12.33 -13.97
CA LEU A 430 -0.49 11.26 -13.11
C LEU A 430 -1.62 10.27 -12.81
N SER A 431 -1.28 8.99 -12.70
CA SER A 431 -2.21 7.94 -12.27
C SER A 431 -2.45 7.91 -10.74
N SER A 432 -1.61 8.61 -9.97
CA SER A 432 -1.73 8.73 -8.52
C SER A 432 -1.29 10.11 -8.06
N TYR A 433 -2.00 10.66 -7.07
CA TYR A 433 -1.73 11.98 -6.48
C TYR A 433 -1.08 11.82 -5.10
N GLY A 434 -0.45 10.68 -4.81
CA GLY A 434 0.37 10.56 -3.60
C GLY A 434 1.59 11.49 -3.67
N LEU A 435 2.11 11.90 -2.51
CA LEU A 435 3.21 12.87 -2.39
C LEU A 435 4.38 12.55 -3.31
N LYS A 436 4.82 11.29 -3.32
CA LYS A 436 5.92 10.82 -4.18
C LYS A 436 5.64 10.95 -5.66
N SER A 437 4.42 10.63 -6.10
CA SER A 437 4.05 10.75 -7.50
C SER A 437 4.06 12.21 -7.94
N VAL A 438 3.46 13.11 -7.15
CA VAL A 438 3.36 14.53 -7.49
C VAL A 438 4.71 15.23 -7.39
N ALA A 439 5.45 15.06 -6.30
CA ALA A 439 6.73 15.73 -6.13
C ALA A 439 7.80 15.22 -7.12
N THR A 440 7.80 13.93 -7.48
CA THR A 440 8.70 13.40 -8.53
C THR A 440 8.36 14.01 -9.89
N TRP A 441 7.08 14.17 -10.22
CA TRP A 441 6.65 14.87 -11.44
C TRP A 441 7.10 16.34 -11.45
N LEU A 442 7.14 16.98 -10.30
CA LEU A 442 7.71 18.32 -10.10
C LEU A 442 9.26 18.34 -10.04
N GLY A 443 9.92 17.20 -10.27
CA GLY A 443 11.38 17.10 -10.31
C GLY A 443 12.07 16.86 -8.96
N PHE A 444 11.33 16.71 -7.86
CA PHE A 444 11.92 16.39 -6.56
C PHE A 444 12.50 14.97 -6.53
N ARG A 445 13.63 14.82 -5.84
CA ARG A 445 14.30 13.52 -5.64
C ARG A 445 14.63 13.35 -4.17
N TRP A 446 14.16 12.25 -3.59
CA TRP A 446 14.56 11.83 -2.25
C TRP A 446 16.04 11.49 -2.23
N ARG A 447 16.71 11.82 -1.11
CA ARG A 447 18.12 11.47 -0.89
C ARG A 447 18.34 9.96 -0.90
N GLN A 448 17.34 9.21 -0.45
CA GLN A 448 17.41 7.76 -0.39
C GLN A 448 16.81 7.10 -1.64
N PRO A 449 17.52 6.17 -2.29
CA PRO A 449 17.00 5.47 -3.46
C PRO A 449 15.84 4.58 -3.04
N ASN A 450 14.74 4.58 -3.81
CA ASN A 450 13.52 3.84 -3.51
C ASN A 450 12.98 4.14 -2.08
N ALA A 451 12.90 5.41 -1.73
CA ALA A 451 12.28 5.86 -0.50
C ALA A 451 10.79 5.44 -0.50
N GLU A 452 10.38 4.55 0.39
CA GLU A 452 9.02 4.03 0.55
C GLU A 452 8.72 3.98 2.06
N GLY A 453 7.52 4.37 2.52
CA GLY A 453 7.23 4.44 3.96
C GLY A 453 7.42 3.11 4.70
N ALA A 454 7.18 1.98 4.01
CA ALA A 454 7.47 0.66 4.56
C ALA A 454 8.98 0.40 4.80
N ARG A 455 9.91 1.14 4.16
CA ARG A 455 11.34 1.10 4.52
C ARG A 455 11.62 1.88 5.79
N ALA A 456 10.97 3.03 6.01
CA ALA A 456 11.06 3.77 7.27
C ALA A 456 10.64 2.88 8.46
N VAL A 457 9.57 2.10 8.30
CA VAL A 457 9.16 1.09 9.29
C VAL A 457 10.23 0.02 9.54
N LEU A 458 10.94 -0.44 8.50
CA LEU A 458 12.04 -1.40 8.69
C LEU A 458 13.22 -0.80 9.45
N TRP A 459 13.64 0.41 9.09
CA TRP A 459 14.68 1.16 9.82
C TRP A 459 14.26 1.38 11.27
N TRP A 460 13.00 1.75 11.51
CA TRP A 460 12.46 1.95 12.85
C TRP A 460 12.56 0.69 13.70
N ARG A 461 12.08 -0.44 13.17
CA ARG A 461 12.11 -1.73 13.85
C ARG A 461 13.53 -2.23 14.08
N HIS A 462 14.44 -1.99 13.15
CA HIS A 462 15.84 -2.38 13.31
C HIS A 462 16.54 -1.53 14.36
N TRP A 463 16.36 -0.20 14.31
CA TRP A 463 16.85 0.73 15.33
C TRP A 463 16.31 0.39 16.72
N ARG A 464 15.01 0.10 16.87
CA ARG A 464 14.40 -0.31 18.15
C ARG A 464 15.01 -1.58 18.75
N ARG A 465 15.52 -2.49 17.92
CA ARG A 465 16.11 -3.76 18.38
C ARG A 465 17.61 -3.67 18.64
N HIS A 466 18.32 -2.89 17.83
CA HIS A 466 19.79 -2.93 17.79
C HIS A 466 20.47 -1.58 18.06
N GLY A 467 19.71 -0.50 18.18
CA GLY A 467 20.25 0.85 18.43
C GLY A 467 21.07 1.43 17.27
N ASN A 468 20.93 0.91 16.04
CA ASN A 468 21.75 1.32 14.91
C ASN A 468 21.50 2.80 14.52
N ARG A 469 22.51 3.67 14.75
CA ARG A 469 22.41 5.11 14.50
C ARG A 469 22.15 5.48 13.04
N ASP A 470 22.60 4.68 12.07
CA ASP A 470 22.38 4.97 10.66
C ASP A 470 20.91 4.83 10.27
N ASP A 471 20.18 3.90 10.89
CA ASP A 471 18.74 3.76 10.64
C ASP A 471 17.96 4.96 11.18
N LEU A 472 18.33 5.46 12.36
CA LEU A 472 17.72 6.68 12.88
C LEU A 472 18.01 7.87 11.95
N ARG A 473 19.25 8.02 11.48
CA ARG A 473 19.60 9.07 10.51
C ARG A 473 18.74 8.95 9.24
N ARG A 474 18.59 7.73 8.70
CA ARG A 474 17.75 7.47 7.52
C ARG A 474 16.29 7.84 7.75
N ILE A 475 15.73 7.56 8.93
CA ILE A 475 14.34 7.93 9.25
C ILE A 475 14.19 9.45 9.28
N LEU A 476 15.11 10.16 9.95
CA LEU A 476 15.10 11.61 10.04
C LEU A 476 15.26 12.26 8.66
N ASP A 477 16.17 11.73 7.83
CA ASP A 477 16.37 12.21 6.47
C ASP A 477 15.15 11.98 5.58
N TYR A 478 14.51 10.81 5.73
CA TYR A 478 13.31 10.47 4.98
C TYR A 478 12.14 11.40 5.32
N ASN A 479 11.89 11.64 6.61
CA ASN A 479 10.85 12.57 7.07
C ASN A 479 11.13 14.02 6.66
N TYR A 480 12.40 14.47 6.70
CA TYR A 480 12.78 15.78 6.15
C TYR A 480 12.47 15.89 4.66
N ASP A 481 12.78 14.85 3.89
CA ASP A 481 12.50 14.83 2.45
C ASP A 481 10.99 14.88 2.18
N ASP A 482 10.16 14.22 2.98
CA ASP A 482 8.69 14.29 2.84
C ASP A 482 8.15 15.69 3.20
N CYS A 483 8.70 16.38 4.22
CA CYS A 483 8.41 17.80 4.46
C CYS A 483 8.81 18.70 3.27
N GLN A 484 9.99 18.45 2.69
CA GLN A 484 10.49 19.22 1.53
C GLN A 484 9.68 18.94 0.25
N ALA A 485 9.27 17.69 0.03
CA ALA A 485 8.39 17.33 -1.06
C ALA A 485 7.06 18.07 -0.94
N THR A 486 6.49 18.13 0.27
CA THR A 486 5.24 18.86 0.55
C THR A 486 5.41 20.35 0.23
N ARG A 487 6.55 20.96 0.63
CA ARG A 487 6.89 22.34 0.27
C ARG A 487 6.91 22.56 -1.24
N ILE A 488 7.53 21.66 -2.02
CA ILE A 488 7.61 21.80 -3.47
C ILE A 488 6.22 21.75 -4.12
N VAL A 489 5.34 20.86 -3.64
CA VAL A 489 3.96 20.82 -4.15
C VAL A 489 3.21 22.10 -3.78
N ALA A 490 3.37 22.60 -2.55
CA ALA A 490 2.78 23.86 -2.11
C ALA A 490 3.29 25.06 -2.93
N ALA A 491 4.59 25.12 -3.21
CA ALA A 491 5.22 26.16 -4.04
C ALA A 491 4.66 26.14 -5.47
N TRP A 492 4.51 24.94 -6.05
CA TRP A 492 3.88 24.80 -7.36
C TRP A 492 2.42 25.27 -7.35
N LEU A 493 1.65 24.92 -6.32
CA LEU A 493 0.26 25.34 -6.21
C LEU A 493 0.13 26.86 -6.08
N LEU A 494 0.96 27.50 -5.25
CA LEU A 494 1.00 28.96 -5.10
C LEU A 494 1.29 29.66 -6.43
N ALA A 495 2.32 29.22 -7.15
CA ALA A 495 2.67 29.80 -8.45
C ALA A 495 1.51 29.69 -9.44
N ARG A 496 0.79 28.56 -9.43
CA ARG A 496 -0.36 28.34 -10.33
C ARG A 496 -1.58 29.19 -9.97
N GLU A 497 -1.86 29.38 -8.68
CA GLU A 497 -2.93 30.25 -8.21
C GLU A 497 -2.67 31.73 -8.54
N GLN A 498 -1.41 32.17 -8.63
CA GLN A 498 -1.05 33.55 -9.01
C GLN A 498 -1.15 33.82 -10.52
N THR A 499 -0.95 32.78 -11.34
CA THR A 499 -1.02 32.88 -12.81
C THR A 499 -2.42 32.64 -13.40
N SER A 500 -3.39 32.21 -12.58
CA SER A 500 -4.75 31.83 -12.99
C SER A 500 -5.77 32.86 -12.55
#